data_AF-A0A956C036-F1
#
_entry.id   AF-A0A956C036-F1
#
_cell.length_a   1.000
_cell.length_b   1.000
_cell.length_c   1.000
_cell.angle_alpha   90.00
_cell.angle_beta   90.00
_cell.angle_gamma   90.00
#
_symmetry.space_group_name_H-M   'P 1'
#
loop_
_entity.id
_entity.type
_entity.pdbx_description
1 polymer ?
#
loop_
_entity_poly.entity_id
_entity_poly.type
_entity_poly.pdbx_seq_one_letter_code
_entity_poly.pdbx_strand_id
1 'polypeptide(L)'
;EMWRSFVDEFRDAPVPKEIEKDPELFDIYVGALDQQSEPFVKQAIDKFEFCLITSTKVRWFNKYSEQCEEELNRLNPREYPLAAEVRGEPTHVRSTPAKGSSIELGADSGLDEEG
;
A
#
# COMPACT_ATOMS: atom_id res chain seq x y z
N GLU A 1 11.49 4.80 -15.17
CA GLU A 1 11.51 6.26 -14.95
C GLU A 1 11.01 7.06 -16.17
N MET A 2 11.39 6.69 -17.41
CA MET A 2 10.97 7.39 -18.65
C MET A 2 9.46 7.68 -18.81
N TRP A 3 8.57 6.73 -18.46
CA TRP A 3 7.13 6.93 -18.62
C TRP A 3 6.52 7.86 -17.56
N ARG A 4 7.11 7.91 -16.37
CA ARG A 4 6.62 8.76 -15.28
C ARG A 4 6.95 10.23 -15.56
N SER A 5 8.20 10.51 -15.90
CA SER A 5 8.63 11.87 -16.26
C SER A 5 7.85 12.41 -17.46
N PHE A 6 7.53 11.57 -18.45
CA PHE A 6 6.70 11.99 -19.57
C PHE A 6 5.27 12.37 -19.16
N VAL A 7 4.64 11.60 -18.26
CA VAL A 7 3.29 11.90 -17.77
C VAL A 7 3.29 13.18 -16.94
N ASP A 8 4.31 13.36 -16.10
CA ASP A 8 4.48 14.57 -15.30
C ASP A 8 4.68 15.79 -16.21
N GLU A 9 5.60 15.72 -17.17
CA GLU A 9 5.83 16.80 -18.16
C GLU A 9 4.61 17.10 -19.03
N PHE A 10 3.83 16.09 -19.40
CA PHE A 10 2.61 16.28 -20.18
C PHE A 10 1.52 16.99 -19.38
N ARG A 11 1.39 16.68 -18.08
CA ARG A 11 0.43 17.36 -17.19
C ARG A 11 0.87 18.77 -16.79
N ASP A 12 2.17 18.99 -16.70
CA ASP A 12 2.76 20.30 -16.41
C ASP A 12 2.87 21.18 -17.66
N ALA A 13 2.42 20.70 -18.82
CA ALA A 13 2.43 21.47 -20.05
C ALA A 13 1.59 22.76 -19.90
N PRO A 14 2.13 23.93 -20.30
CA PRO A 14 1.46 25.20 -20.09
C PRO A 14 0.13 25.26 -20.85
N VAL A 15 -0.95 25.54 -20.11
CA VAL A 15 -2.29 25.73 -20.68
C VAL A 15 -2.28 26.98 -21.57
N PRO A 16 -2.92 26.97 -22.75
CA PRO A 16 -3.06 28.15 -23.58
C PRO A 16 -3.65 29.35 -22.79
N LYS A 17 -3.03 30.53 -22.93
CA LYS A 17 -3.37 31.73 -22.15
C LYS A 17 -4.80 32.21 -22.36
N GLU A 18 -5.40 31.85 -23.48
CA GLU A 18 -6.78 32.15 -23.85
C GLU A 18 -7.78 31.30 -23.03
N ILE A 19 -7.38 30.07 -22.66
CA ILE A 19 -8.17 29.16 -21.83
C ILE A 19 -7.98 29.51 -20.35
N GLU A 20 -6.77 29.88 -19.94
CA GLU A 20 -6.45 30.25 -18.55
C GLU A 20 -7.20 31.50 -18.06
N LYS A 21 -7.55 32.42 -18.96
CA LYS A 21 -8.23 33.68 -18.62
C LYS A 21 -9.74 33.52 -18.40
N ASP A 22 -10.33 32.42 -18.85
CA ASP A 22 -11.76 32.15 -18.74
C ASP A 22 -11.97 30.91 -17.84
N PRO A 23 -12.47 31.09 -16.61
CA PRO A 23 -12.71 29.98 -15.69
C PRO A 23 -13.62 28.89 -16.25
N GLU A 24 -14.63 29.25 -17.05
CA GLU A 24 -15.57 28.27 -17.62
C GLU A 24 -14.88 27.42 -18.70
N LEU A 25 -14.05 28.06 -19.54
CA LEU A 25 -13.30 27.37 -20.57
C LEU A 25 -12.18 26.49 -19.98
N PHE A 26 -11.57 26.93 -18.88
CA PHE A 26 -10.59 26.16 -18.12
C PHE A 26 -11.19 24.88 -17.55
N ASP A 27 -12.36 24.97 -16.90
CA ASP A 27 -13.03 23.81 -16.32
C ASP A 27 -13.44 22.79 -17.39
N ILE A 28 -13.94 23.25 -18.55
CA ILE A 28 -14.26 22.38 -19.70
C ILE A 28 -13.00 21.68 -20.22
N TYR A 29 -11.89 22.42 -20.33
CA TYR A 29 -10.62 21.88 -20.81
C TYR A 29 -10.07 20.79 -19.87
N VAL A 30 -10.02 21.06 -18.57
CA VAL A 30 -9.57 20.07 -17.57
C VAL A 30 -10.51 18.86 -17.54
N GLY A 31 -11.83 19.08 -17.56
CA GLY A 31 -12.80 17.99 -17.61
C GLY A 31 -12.64 17.09 -18.85
N ALA A 32 -12.37 17.66 -20.01
CA ALA A 32 -12.12 16.91 -21.24
C ALA A 32 -10.80 16.12 -21.19
N LEU A 33 -9.77 16.64 -20.53
CA LEU A 33 -8.51 15.92 -20.30
C LEU A 33 -8.71 14.75 -19.34
N ASP A 34 -9.44 14.96 -18.25
CA ASP A 34 -9.74 13.91 -17.27
C ASP A 34 -10.50 12.76 -17.92
N GLN A 35 -11.54 13.07 -18.70
CA GLN A 35 -12.37 12.08 -19.40
C GLN A 35 -11.56 11.24 -20.40
N GLN A 36 -10.60 11.86 -21.10
CA GLN A 36 -9.69 11.14 -22.01
C GLN A 36 -8.62 10.34 -21.27
N SER A 37 -8.22 10.78 -20.07
CA SER A 37 -7.22 10.10 -19.25
C SER A 37 -7.77 8.89 -18.49
N GLU A 38 -9.07 8.89 -18.17
CA GLU A 38 -9.76 7.85 -17.40
C GLU A 38 -9.48 6.40 -17.86
N PRO A 39 -9.51 6.04 -19.17
CA PRO A 39 -9.19 4.67 -19.60
C PRO A 39 -7.73 4.29 -19.33
N PHE A 40 -6.80 5.23 -19.32
CA PHE A 40 -5.40 4.97 -18.99
C PHE A 40 -5.20 4.80 -17.48
N VAL A 41 -5.92 5.59 -16.68
CA VAL A 41 -5.92 5.44 -15.22
C VAL A 41 -6.45 4.07 -14.82
N LYS A 42 -7.57 3.61 -15.39
CA LYS A 42 -8.13 2.27 -15.14
C LYS A 42 -7.13 1.17 -15.50
N GLN A 43 -6.52 1.27 -16.69
CA GLN A 43 -5.48 0.32 -17.09
C GLN A 43 -4.28 0.33 -16.13
N ALA A 44 -3.86 1.49 -15.63
CA ALA A 44 -2.75 1.58 -14.68
C ALA A 44 -3.11 0.87 -13.37
N ILE A 45 -4.32 1.10 -12.83
CA ILE A 45 -4.81 0.44 -11.61
C ILE A 45 -4.76 -1.09 -11.79
N ASP A 46 -5.34 -1.62 -12.87
CA ASP A 46 -5.35 -3.07 -13.14
C ASP A 46 -3.94 -3.68 -13.16
N LYS A 47 -2.96 -2.95 -13.72
CA LYS A 47 -1.57 -3.44 -13.82
C LYS A 47 -0.84 -3.38 -12.49
N PHE A 48 -1.02 -2.31 -11.72
CA PHE A 48 -0.41 -2.22 -10.39
C PHE A 48 -1.05 -3.20 -9.42
N GLU A 49 -2.36 -3.44 -9.52
CA GLU A 49 -3.05 -4.47 -8.73
C GLU A 49 -2.50 -5.86 -9.06
N PHE A 50 -2.35 -6.18 -10.35
CA PHE A 50 -1.73 -7.43 -10.78
C PHE A 50 -0.30 -7.60 -10.23
N CYS A 51 0.51 -6.54 -10.26
CA CYS A 51 1.85 -6.50 -9.69
C CYS A 51 1.83 -6.84 -8.19
N LEU A 52 0.97 -6.17 -7.42
CA LEU A 52 0.84 -6.34 -5.96
C LEU A 52 0.32 -7.74 -5.58
N ILE A 53 -0.67 -8.25 -6.31
CA ILE A 53 -1.21 -9.60 -6.10
C ILE A 53 -0.13 -10.64 -6.40
N THR A 54 0.60 -10.47 -7.49
CA THR A 54 1.63 -11.43 -7.91
C THR A 54 2.78 -11.46 -6.93
N SER A 55 3.32 -10.29 -6.54
CA SER A 55 4.41 -10.18 -5.55
C SER A 55 4.04 -10.84 -4.22
N THR A 56 2.80 -10.64 -3.76
CA THR A 56 2.28 -11.26 -2.54
C THR A 56 2.15 -12.78 -2.67
N LYS A 57 1.65 -13.29 -3.82
CA LYS A 57 1.53 -14.73 -4.08
C LYS A 57 2.88 -15.44 -4.08
N VAL A 58 3.89 -14.84 -4.72
CA VAL A 58 5.24 -15.44 -4.79
C VAL A 58 6.14 -15.07 -3.61
N ARG A 59 5.65 -14.24 -2.66
CA ARG A 59 6.37 -13.72 -1.49
C ARG A 59 7.67 -13.01 -1.86
N TRP A 60 7.68 -12.31 -2.99
CA TRP A 60 8.83 -11.57 -3.49
C TRP A 60 8.54 -10.07 -3.39
N PHE A 61 9.12 -9.44 -2.36
CA PHE A 61 8.99 -8.00 -2.13
C PHE A 61 10.30 -7.32 -2.50
N ASN A 62 10.26 -6.48 -3.53
CA ASN A 62 11.37 -5.68 -4.00
C ASN A 62 10.93 -4.23 -4.26
N LYS A 63 11.86 -3.39 -4.70
CA LYS A 63 11.57 -1.99 -5.04
C LYS A 63 10.37 -1.82 -5.99
N TYR A 64 10.15 -2.76 -6.92
CA TYR A 64 9.05 -2.67 -7.87
C TYR A 64 7.70 -2.97 -7.21
N SER A 65 7.62 -3.93 -6.29
CA SER A 65 6.38 -4.18 -5.54
C SER A 65 6.02 -3.04 -4.61
N GLU A 66 7.01 -2.40 -3.99
CA GLU A 66 6.81 -1.19 -3.17
C GLU A 66 6.31 -0.03 -4.03
N GLN A 67 6.90 0.18 -5.21
CA GLN A 67 6.44 1.19 -6.17
C GLN A 67 4.99 0.91 -6.63
N CYS A 68 4.63 -0.34 -6.92
CA CYS A 68 3.25 -0.69 -7.29
C CYS A 68 2.25 -0.33 -6.18
N GLU A 69 2.62 -0.54 -4.92
CA GLU A 69 1.80 -0.18 -3.76
C GLU A 69 1.67 1.34 -3.59
N GLU A 70 2.77 2.09 -3.72
CA GLU A 70 2.76 3.56 -3.66
C GLU A 70 1.88 4.19 -4.74
N GLU A 71 1.97 3.71 -5.99
CA GLU A 71 1.17 4.28 -7.07
C GLU A 71 -0.32 3.93 -6.92
N LEU A 72 -0.66 2.72 -6.45
CA LEU A 72 -2.04 2.37 -6.10
C LEU A 72 -2.60 3.24 -4.98
N ASN A 73 -1.79 3.49 -3.95
CA ASN A 73 -2.18 4.37 -2.86
C ASN A 73 -2.42 5.80 -3.34
N ARG A 74 -1.62 6.33 -4.25
CA ARG A 74 -1.85 7.67 -4.83
C ARG A 74 -3.15 7.75 -5.64
N LEU A 75 -3.47 6.69 -6.39
CA LEU A 75 -4.68 6.65 -7.22
C LEU A 75 -5.95 6.42 -6.40
N ASN A 76 -5.91 5.53 -5.41
CA ASN A 76 -7.03 5.28 -4.51
C ASN A 76 -6.54 4.95 -3.07
N PRO A 77 -6.27 5.97 -2.24
CA PRO A 77 -5.72 5.76 -0.90
C PRO A 77 -6.67 5.00 0.03
N ARG A 78 -7.98 5.10 -0.22
CA ARG A 78 -9.01 4.50 0.66
C ARG A 78 -9.09 2.98 0.47
N GLU A 79 -8.86 2.51 -0.75
CA GLU A 79 -8.91 1.09 -1.09
C GLU A 79 -7.54 0.42 -0.89
N TYR A 80 -6.45 1.16 -1.12
CA TYR A 80 -5.08 0.65 -1.04
C TYR A 80 -4.23 1.45 -0.02
N PRO A 81 -4.43 1.27 1.30
CA PRO A 81 -3.57 1.88 2.31
C PRO A 81 -2.17 1.26 2.27
N LEU A 82 -1.13 2.06 2.53
CA LEU A 82 0.24 1.57 2.52
C LEU A 82 0.47 0.58 3.67
N ALA A 83 1.06 -0.57 3.37
CA ALA A 83 1.39 -1.58 4.37
C ALA A 83 2.34 -1.04 5.43
N ALA A 84 3.22 -0.09 5.09
CA ALA A 84 4.09 0.60 6.05
C ALA A 84 3.31 1.50 7.03
N GLU A 85 2.16 2.04 6.63
CA GLU A 85 1.28 2.81 7.51
C GLU A 85 0.39 1.91 8.37
N VAL A 86 -0.08 0.79 7.80
CA VAL A 86 -0.93 -0.18 8.51
C VAL A 86 -0.13 -0.98 9.52
N ARG A 87 1.10 -1.39 9.16
CA ARG A 87 2.02 -2.11 10.05
C ARG A 87 2.87 -1.06 10.75
N GLY A 88 2.36 -0.54 11.87
CA GLY A 88 3.11 0.38 12.73
C GLY A 88 4.53 -0.12 13.00
N GLU A 89 5.46 0.80 13.21
CA GLU A 89 6.87 0.49 13.42
C GLU A 89 7.04 -0.61 14.48
N PRO A 90 8.00 -1.56 14.29
CA PRO A 90 8.30 -2.56 15.31
C PRO A 90 8.81 -1.86 16.57
N THR A 91 7.90 -1.56 17.50
CA THR A 91 8.27 -1.19 18.86
C THR A 91 9.04 -2.37 19.41
N HIS A 92 10.34 -2.18 19.66
CA HIS A 92 11.27 -3.25 20.03
C HIS A 92 10.70 -4.08 21.19
N VAL A 93 10.13 -5.24 20.91
CA VAL A 93 9.83 -6.24 21.94
C VAL A 93 11.14 -6.89 22.33
N ARG A 94 11.84 -6.27 23.27
CA ARG A 94 12.96 -6.91 23.96
C ARG A 94 12.39 -7.96 24.91
N SER A 95 11.92 -9.08 24.36
CA SER A 95 11.61 -10.25 25.18
C SER A 95 12.95 -10.79 25.67
N THR A 96 13.32 -10.45 26.90
CA THR A 96 14.24 -11.30 27.63
C THR A 96 13.54 -12.65 27.75
N PRO A 97 14.13 -13.76 27.26
CA PRO A 97 13.57 -15.06 27.55
C PRO A 97 13.59 -15.18 29.07
N ALA A 98 12.40 -15.21 29.69
CA ALA A 98 12.28 -15.50 31.10
C ALA A 98 12.98 -16.85 31.31
N LYS A 99 14.02 -16.85 32.14
CA LYS A 99 14.72 -18.08 32.52
C LYS A 99 13.67 -18.95 33.21
N GLY A 100 13.27 -20.03 32.55
CA GLY A 100 12.19 -20.88 33.01
C GLY A 100 12.44 -21.32 34.45
N SER A 101 11.59 -20.86 35.38
CA SER A 101 11.48 -21.48 36.69
C SER A 101 10.69 -22.78 36.50
N SER A 102 11.32 -23.91 36.78
CA SER A 102 10.62 -25.17 36.96
C SER A 102 9.62 -25.00 38.09
N ILE A 103 8.32 -25.00 37.76
CA ILE A 103 7.26 -25.17 38.75
C ILE A 103 7.35 -26.63 39.17
N GLU A 104 7.82 -26.90 40.39
CA GLU A 104 7.66 -28.23 40.99
C GLU A 104 6.17 -28.41 41.34
N LEU A 105 5.51 -29.30 40.61
CA LEU A 105 4.16 -29.77 40.94
C LEU A 105 4.27 -30.48 42.28
N GLY A 106 3.74 -29.84 43.32
CA GLY A 106 3.76 -30.33 44.69
C GLY A 106 3.20 -31.75 44.79
N ALA A 107 3.90 -32.56 45.59
CA ALA A 107 3.51 -33.92 45.95
C ALA A 107 2.14 -33.91 46.64
N ASP A 108 1.15 -34.56 46.02
CA ASP A 108 -0.06 -35.02 46.71
C ASP A 108 0.21 -36.42 47.27
N SER A 109 0.40 -36.48 48.57
CA SER A 109 0.47 -37.71 49.35
C SER A 109 -0.93 -38.04 49.88
N GLY A 110 -1.48 -39.17 49.41
CA GLY A 110 -2.42 -39.98 50.19
C GLY A 110 -3.75 -40.32 49.51
N LEU A 111 -3.91 -41.58 49.10
CA LEU A 111 -4.65 -42.61 49.84
C LEU A 111 -4.87 -43.82 48.91
N ASP A 112 -4.18 -44.92 49.22
CA ASP A 112 -4.48 -46.24 48.68
C ASP A 112 -5.74 -46.79 49.37
N GLU A 113 -6.80 -47.06 48.60
CA GLU A 113 -7.89 -47.97 49.01
C GLU A 113 -7.85 -49.22 48.10
N GLU A 114 -7.29 -50.32 48.61
CA GLU A 114 -7.62 -51.68 48.18
C GLU A 114 -7.97 -52.53 49.41
N GLY A 115 -9.14 -53.19 49.39
CA GLY A 115 -9.49 -54.30 50.29
C GLY A 115 -10.82 -54.17 51.03
#